data_AF-A0A1A9RVK9-F1
#
_entry.id   AF-A0A1A9RVK9-F1
#
_cell.length_a   1.000
_cell.length_b   1.000
_cell.length_c   1.000
_cell.angle_alpha   90.00
_cell.angle_beta   90.00
_cell.angle_gamma   90.00
#
_symmetry.space_group_name_H-M   'P 1'
#
loop_
_entity.id
_entity.type
_entity.pdbx_description
1 polymer ?
#
loop_
_entity_poly.entity_id
_entity_poly.type
_entity_poly.pdbx_seq_one_letter_code
_entity_poly.pdbx_strand_id
1 'polypeptide(L)'
;MDIGKLVSWLIAGAIAYGGYNYLSTGDVTFIAPSQQTVLKLATEANRNLPRGSHLATGKSCVRTGGGKFKRGIYSCEIKVFTGMSSYEDSKNSYNILVTKRNGQWQITR
;
A
#
# COMPACT_ATOMS: atom_id res chain seq x y z
N MET A 1 -9.20 8.54 47.68
CA MET A 1 -8.84 8.09 46.31
C MET A 1 -10.02 8.43 45.41
N ASP A 2 -9.88 9.41 44.53
CA ASP A 2 -10.99 9.96 43.74
C ASP A 2 -11.49 8.95 42.70
N ILE A 3 -12.70 8.43 42.91
CA ILE A 3 -13.36 7.48 42.02
C ILE A 3 -13.48 8.07 40.60
N GLY A 4 -13.74 9.37 40.47
CA GLY A 4 -13.82 10.06 39.17
C GLY A 4 -12.49 10.11 38.40
N LYS A 5 -11.36 10.22 39.12
CA LYS A 5 -10.03 10.08 38.51
C LYS A 5 -9.83 8.65 38.02
N LEU A 6 -10.14 7.65 38.86
CA LEU A 6 -9.93 6.23 38.53
C LEU A 6 -10.72 5.79 37.28
N VAL A 7 -11.98 6.24 37.16
CA VAL A 7 -12.81 6.02 35.96
C VAL A 7 -12.22 6.71 34.72
N SER A 8 -11.74 7.95 34.84
CA SER A 8 -11.11 8.65 33.70
C SER A 8 -9.85 7.95 33.21
N TRP A 9 -9.02 7.43 34.13
CA TRP A 9 -7.82 6.66 33.78
C TRP A 9 -8.17 5.32 33.12
N LEU A 10 -9.24 4.65 33.56
CA LEU A 10 -9.75 3.44 32.92
C LEU A 10 -10.24 3.69 31.49
N ILE A 11 -10.99 4.78 31.27
CA ILE A 11 -11.46 5.17 29.93
C ILE A 11 -10.27 5.51 29.03
N ALA A 12 -9.32 6.30 29.52
CA ALA A 12 -8.10 6.63 28.77
C ALA A 12 -7.30 5.37 28.40
N GLY A 13 -7.14 4.43 29.34
CA GLY A 13 -6.48 3.16 29.10
C GLY A 13 -7.20 2.30 28.06
N ALA A 14 -8.54 2.24 28.11
CA ALA A 14 -9.34 1.50 27.13
C ALA A 14 -9.23 2.09 25.72
N ILE A 15 -9.25 3.42 25.58
CA ILE A 15 -9.06 4.10 24.28
C ILE A 15 -7.65 3.86 23.75
N ALA A 16 -6.63 3.97 24.60
CA ALA A 16 -5.24 3.71 24.22
C ALA A 16 -5.04 2.26 23.77
N TYR A 17 -5.57 1.29 24.52
CA TYR A 17 -5.47 -0.14 24.19
C TYR A 17 -6.26 -0.51 22.93
N GLY A 18 -7.48 0.02 22.79
CA GLY A 18 -8.31 -0.17 21.59
C GLY A 18 -7.66 0.44 20.36
N GLY A 19 -7.12 1.66 20.48
CA GLY A 19 -6.35 2.33 19.43
C GLY A 19 -5.08 1.57 19.05
N TYR A 20 -4.32 1.07 20.04
CA TYR A 20 -3.12 0.29 19.81
C TYR A 20 -3.42 -1.04 19.10
N ASN A 21 -4.40 -1.82 19.57
CA ASN A 21 -4.80 -3.05 18.88
C ASN A 21 -5.31 -2.77 17.46
N TYR A 22 -6.11 -1.73 17.31
CA TYR A 22 -6.64 -1.35 16.01
C TYR A 22 -5.52 -0.93 15.04
N LEU A 23 -4.49 -0.19 15.48
CA LEU A 23 -3.38 0.20 14.61
C LEU A 23 -2.30 -0.89 14.46
N SER A 24 -2.14 -1.77 15.45
CA SER A 24 -1.16 -2.87 15.45
C SER A 24 -1.58 -4.01 14.51
N THR A 25 -2.88 -4.20 14.27
CA THR A 25 -3.36 -5.07 13.20
C THR A 25 -2.90 -4.55 11.83
N GLY A 26 -1.95 -5.27 11.21
CA GLY A 26 -1.06 -4.83 10.11
C GLY A 26 -1.67 -4.36 8.79
N ASP A 27 -2.99 -4.17 8.70
CA ASP A 27 -3.71 -3.68 7.52
C ASP A 27 -3.77 -2.16 7.44
N VAL A 28 -2.97 -1.44 8.24
CA VAL A 28 -2.92 0.02 8.21
C VAL A 28 -2.35 0.50 6.87
N THR A 29 -3.18 1.20 6.12
CA THR A 29 -2.91 1.75 4.78
C THR A 29 -2.94 3.27 4.81
N PHE A 30 -2.49 3.88 5.91
CA PHE A 30 -2.38 5.33 6.01
C PHE A 30 -1.25 5.86 5.10
N ILE A 31 -0.17 5.07 4.99
CA ILE A 31 0.99 5.36 4.15
C ILE A 31 0.81 4.61 2.82
N ALA A 32 1.06 5.31 1.72
CA ALA A 32 1.08 4.71 0.38
C ALA A 32 2.18 3.63 0.28
N PRO A 33 2.02 2.63 -0.58
CA PRO A 33 3.07 1.64 -0.81
C PRO A 33 4.30 2.30 -1.45
N SER A 34 5.50 1.84 -1.06
CA SER A 34 6.75 2.29 -1.68
C SER A 34 6.85 1.85 -3.15
N GLN A 35 7.56 2.63 -3.97
CA GLN A 35 7.81 2.30 -5.37
C GLN A 35 8.42 0.89 -5.54
N GLN A 36 9.37 0.51 -4.68
CA GLN A 36 9.97 -0.83 -4.71
C GLN A 36 8.95 -1.95 -4.45
N THR A 37 8.03 -1.76 -3.50
CA THR A 37 6.97 -2.75 -3.21
C THR A 37 6.02 -2.90 -4.39
N VAL A 38 5.63 -1.78 -4.98
CA VAL A 38 4.76 -1.72 -6.16
C VAL A 38 5.42 -2.39 -7.35
N LEU A 39 6.70 -2.12 -7.58
CA LEU A 39 7.48 -2.73 -8.65
C LEU A 39 7.63 -4.24 -8.46
N LYS A 40 7.90 -4.69 -7.23
CA LYS A 40 7.98 -6.12 -6.90
C LYS A 40 6.66 -6.83 -7.17
N LEU A 41 5.54 -6.25 -6.73
CA LEU A 41 4.20 -6.79 -6.98
C LEU A 41 3.87 -6.82 -8.48
N ALA A 42 4.21 -5.76 -9.22
CA ALA A 42 4.00 -5.69 -10.66
C ALA A 42 4.83 -6.75 -11.41
N THR A 43 6.08 -6.94 -11.01
CA THR A 43 6.98 -7.95 -11.59
C THR A 43 6.50 -9.36 -11.28
N GLU A 44 6.02 -9.59 -10.05
CA GLU A 44 5.49 -10.88 -9.62
C GLU A 44 4.16 -11.22 -10.31
N ALA A 45 3.32 -10.22 -10.61
CA ALA A 45 2.10 -10.41 -11.38
C ALA A 45 2.38 -10.60 -12.89
N ASN A 46 3.38 -9.91 -13.44
CA ASN A 46 3.79 -10.01 -14.83
C ASN A 46 5.09 -10.83 -14.96
N ARG A 47 5.03 -12.13 -14.64
CA ARG A 47 6.15 -13.07 -14.87
C ARG A 47 6.47 -13.31 -16.35
N ASN A 48 5.59 -12.90 -17.27
CA ASN A 48 5.73 -13.06 -18.72
C ASN A 48 6.20 -11.77 -19.42
N LEU A 49 7.13 -11.04 -18.81
CA LEU A 49 7.73 -9.89 -19.48
C LEU A 49 8.64 -10.37 -20.63
N PRO A 50 8.61 -9.70 -21.79
CA PRO A 50 9.54 -9.99 -22.88
C PRO A 50 11.00 -9.92 -22.41
N ARG A 51 11.88 -10.79 -22.92
CA ARG A 51 13.31 -10.75 -22.60
C ARG A 51 13.88 -9.38 -22.97
N GLY A 52 14.46 -8.68 -21.99
CA GLY A 52 15.02 -7.34 -22.16
C GLY A 52 14.07 -6.18 -21.75
N SER A 53 12.83 -6.48 -21.35
CA SER A 53 11.93 -5.49 -20.78
C SER A 53 12.17 -5.27 -19.30
N HIS A 54 12.11 -4.01 -18.86
CA HIS A 54 12.09 -3.66 -17.44
C HIS A 54 10.81 -2.89 -17.09
N LEU A 55 10.35 -3.08 -15.85
CA LEU A 55 9.25 -2.31 -15.29
C LEU A 55 9.84 -1.13 -14.54
N ALA A 56 9.16 0.02 -14.61
CA ALA A 56 9.37 1.09 -13.66
C ALA A 56 8.02 1.57 -13.12
N THR A 57 8.00 2.02 -11.88
CA THR A 57 6.84 2.74 -11.35
C THR A 57 6.79 4.13 -11.93
N GLY A 58 5.61 4.53 -12.41
CA GLY A 58 5.33 5.89 -12.86
C GLY A 58 5.18 6.87 -11.68
N LYS A 59 4.20 7.76 -11.75
CA LYS A 59 3.90 8.70 -10.65
C LYS A 59 3.52 7.97 -9.36
N SER A 60 3.68 8.65 -8.23
CA SER A 60 3.29 8.14 -6.89
C SER A 60 1.87 7.58 -6.88
N CYS A 61 1.67 6.46 -6.18
CA CYS A 61 0.37 5.80 -6.11
C CYS A 61 -0.69 6.70 -5.49
N VAL A 62 -1.84 6.79 -6.18
CA VAL A 62 -2.98 7.60 -5.73
C VAL A 62 -3.98 6.70 -5.04
N ARG A 63 -4.46 7.14 -3.88
CA ARG A 63 -5.52 6.42 -3.18
C ARG A 63 -6.84 6.54 -3.95
N THR A 64 -7.43 5.41 -4.33
CA THR A 64 -8.69 5.36 -5.10
C THR A 64 -9.88 4.87 -4.30
N GLY A 65 -9.66 4.17 -3.18
CA GLY A 65 -10.76 3.66 -2.38
C GLY A 65 -10.36 2.99 -1.06
N GLY A 66 -11.28 2.21 -0.51
CA GLY A 66 -11.09 1.45 0.72
C GLY A 66 -11.24 2.27 2.02
N GLY A 67 -11.03 1.62 3.17
CA GLY A 67 -11.27 2.22 4.48
C GLY A 67 -10.22 3.27 4.86
N LYS A 68 -10.62 4.46 5.34
CA LYS A 68 -9.72 5.62 5.61
C LYS A 68 -8.42 5.25 6.35
N PHE A 69 -8.48 4.32 7.29
CA PHE A 69 -7.33 3.90 8.10
C PHE A 69 -6.79 2.49 7.76
N LYS A 70 -7.61 1.62 7.16
CA LYS A 70 -7.28 0.23 6.87
C LYS A 70 -7.84 -0.23 5.53
N ARG A 71 -7.13 -1.15 4.88
CA ARG A 71 -7.55 -1.74 3.60
C ARG A 71 -7.84 -0.66 2.54
N GLY A 72 -7.11 0.44 2.61
CA GLY A 72 -7.05 1.45 1.57
C GLY A 72 -6.58 0.81 0.26
N ILE A 73 -7.18 1.26 -0.82
CA ILE A 73 -6.85 0.81 -2.17
C ILE A 73 -6.10 1.97 -2.83
N TYR A 74 -4.90 1.65 -3.30
CA TYR A 74 -4.04 2.58 -4.03
C TYR A 74 -3.95 2.12 -5.48
N SER A 75 -4.17 3.04 -6.41
CA SER A 75 -3.87 2.85 -7.82
C SER A 75 -2.46 3.35 -8.10
N CYS A 76 -1.63 2.47 -8.63
CA CYS A 76 -0.24 2.75 -8.98
C CYS A 76 -0.04 2.57 -10.49
N GLU A 77 0.54 3.57 -11.14
CA GLU A 77 0.91 3.48 -12.54
C GLU A 77 2.22 2.69 -12.69
N ILE A 78 2.21 1.68 -13.56
CA ILE A 78 3.37 0.91 -13.97
C ILE A 78 3.65 1.20 -15.43
N LYS A 79 4.90 1.57 -15.72
CA LYS A 79 5.40 1.79 -17.08
C LYS A 79 6.26 0.60 -17.49
N VAL A 80 6.03 0.10 -18.69
CA VAL A 80 6.78 -0.99 -19.32
C VAL A 80 7.71 -0.40 -20.35
N PHE A 81 9.01 -0.69 -20.22
CA PHE A 81 10.04 -0.27 -21.15
C PHE A 81 10.51 -1.49 -21.95
N THR A 82 10.57 -1.36 -23.28
CA THR A 82 11.09 -2.38 -24.19
C THR A 82 12.51 -2.02 -24.60
N GLY A 83 13.45 -2.11 -23.65
CA GLY A 83 14.85 -1.75 -23.83
C GLY A 83 15.55 -1.65 -22.47
N MET A 84 16.88 -1.69 -22.43
CA MET A 84 17.66 -1.45 -21.18
C MET A 84 17.72 0.02 -20.79
N SER A 85 17.34 0.91 -21.70
CA SER A 85 17.35 2.36 -21.50
C SER A 85 15.98 2.81 -20.97
N SER A 86 15.97 3.39 -19.76
CA SER A 86 14.79 4.05 -19.18
C SER A 86 14.46 5.39 -19.86
N TYR A 87 15.22 5.78 -20.89
CA TYR A 87 15.03 7.01 -21.67
C TYR A 87 14.16 6.81 -22.92
N GLU A 88 13.85 5.57 -23.31
CA GLU A 88 12.87 5.33 -24.39
C GLU A 88 11.45 5.51 -23.85
N ASP A 89 10.58 6.14 -24.64
CA ASP A 89 9.18 6.33 -24.29
C ASP A 89 8.55 5.00 -23.85
N SER A 90 7.89 5.03 -22.68
CA SER A 90 7.24 3.85 -22.13
C SER A 90 6.22 3.32 -23.15
N LYS A 91 6.51 2.16 -23.75
CA LYS A 91 5.64 1.57 -24.79
C LYS A 91 4.25 1.25 -24.27
N ASN A 92 4.13 0.99 -22.97
CA ASN A 92 2.85 0.69 -22.34
C ASN A 92 2.84 1.18 -20.90
N SER A 93 1.74 1.81 -20.48
CA SER A 93 1.46 2.05 -19.07
C SER A 93 0.18 1.34 -18.68
N TYR A 94 0.18 0.71 -17.51
CA TYR A 94 -1.00 0.10 -16.92
C TYR A 94 -1.08 0.44 -15.45
N ASN A 95 -2.29 0.48 -14.92
CA ASN A 95 -2.51 0.74 -13.50
C ASN A 95 -2.71 -0.59 -12.77
N ILE A 96 -2.08 -0.72 -11.61
CA ILE A 96 -2.37 -1.80 -10.66
C ILE A 96 -3.04 -1.22 -9.43
N LEU A 97 -4.07 -1.92 -8.95
CA LEU A 97 -4.67 -1.61 -7.66
C LEU A 97 -3.98 -2.45 -6.60
N VAL A 98 -3.55 -1.83 -5.51
CA VAL A 98 -2.87 -2.50 -4.41
C VAL A 98 -3.52 -2.15 -3.09
N THR A 99 -3.58 -3.12 -2.19
CA THR A 99 -4.12 -2.97 -0.84
C THR A 99 -3.26 -3.76 0.14
N LYS A 100 -3.30 -3.38 1.42
CA LYS A 100 -2.56 -4.09 2.46
C LYS A 100 -3.48 -5.09 3.16
N ARG A 101 -3.07 -6.36 3.14
CA ARG A 101 -3.74 -7.48 3.82
C ARG A 101 -2.70 -8.27 4.61
N ASN A 102 -3.01 -8.57 5.86
CA ASN A 102 -2.16 -9.29 6.80
C ASN A 102 -0.74 -8.69 6.91
N GLY A 103 -0.62 -7.36 6.92
CA GLY A 103 0.70 -6.72 6.99
C GLY A 103 1.45 -6.60 5.66
N GLN A 104 0.97 -7.23 4.59
CA GLN A 104 1.64 -7.24 3.29
C GLN A 104 0.81 -6.53 2.23
N TRP A 105 1.51 -5.82 1.33
CA TRP A 105 0.87 -5.23 0.15
C TRP A 105 0.59 -6.34 -0.88
N GLN A 106 -0.61 -6.32 -1.43
CA GLN A 106 -1.08 -7.30 -2.40
C GLN A 106 -1.85 -6.57 -3.51
N ILE A 107 -1.80 -7.11 -4.71
CA ILE A 107 -2.61 -6.62 -5.83
C ILE A 107 -4.08 -7.00 -5.56
N THR A 108 -4.98 -6.04 -5.74
CA THR A 108 -6.42 -6.24 -5.70
C THR A 108 -6.99 -5.98 -7.09
N ARG A 109 -8.15 -6.57 -7.39
CA ARG A 109 -8.89 -6.35 -8.63
C ARG A 109 -9.98 -5.31 -8.40
#